data_AF-A0A1J9S8F7-F1
#
_entry.id   AF-A0A1J9S8F7-F1
#
_cell.length_a   1.000
_cell.length_b   1.000
_cell.length_c   1.000
_cell.angle_alpha   90.00
_cell.angle_beta   90.00
_cell.angle_gamma   90.00
#
_symmetry.space_group_name_H-M   'P 1'
#
loop_
_entity.id
_entity.type
_entity.pdbx_description
1 polymer ?
#
loop_
_entity_poly.entity_id
_entity_poly.type
_entity_poly.pdbx_seq_one_letter_code
_entity_poly.pdbx_strand_id
1 'polypeptide(L)'
;MSAPSSALSAAAATAPTPQETLLSAPDGALHCKIFANWQDEDEAIKNGKFASLHDEEGVLAIFCDGSASAPYNEQGDCWTGCSAVYRKPGTAEWVKNGKPLPHFKRSGPAEVAGLDLALEVGLDKVAEHPAVRAISVVKVFTDYMPVLDVLQGLAVAGQDGSPATVLHRLPKETMQSIVDRDMVLARQYGVTVELYWVKSHKGVPGNKIADRVAKDYRPDRLEPDNYPVPSRGPARSKAARQQKAQRKDSEMRAAQAIMAEEHGEEADRADKDKFFAGMVPESERLRMEAEKEKPEEKPKDDIDLEMDALMRDLARPPPW
;
A
#
# COMPACT_ATOMS: atom_id res chain seq x y z
N MET A 1 -62.65 -46.10 2.55
CA MET A 1 -62.06 -45.69 1.26
C MET A 1 -60.61 -45.32 1.49
N SER A 2 -59.78 -45.62 0.51
CA SER A 2 -58.33 -45.83 0.54
C SER A 2 -57.47 -44.58 0.81
N ALA A 3 -56.21 -44.85 1.18
CA ALA A 3 -55.04 -43.98 1.47
C ALA A 3 -54.60 -43.06 0.28
N PRO A 4 -53.40 -42.42 0.23
CA PRO A 4 -52.37 -42.04 1.24
C PRO A 4 -51.76 -40.60 1.02
N SER A 5 -50.70 -40.27 1.82
CA SER A 5 -49.51 -39.47 1.45
C SER A 5 -49.67 -37.95 1.20
N SER A 6 -48.75 -37.06 1.56
CA SER A 6 -47.28 -37.22 1.66
C SER A 6 -46.68 -36.05 2.43
N ALA A 7 -45.73 -36.36 3.32
CA ALA A 7 -44.78 -35.42 3.89
C ALA A 7 -43.80 -34.96 2.79
N LEU A 8 -43.55 -33.65 2.70
CA LEU A 8 -42.38 -33.11 2.01
C LEU A 8 -41.59 -32.28 3.03
N SER A 9 -40.62 -32.98 3.60
CA SER A 9 -39.44 -32.41 4.25
C SER A 9 -38.60 -31.70 3.19
N ALA A 10 -38.50 -30.37 3.28
CA ALA A 10 -37.49 -29.61 2.55
C ALA A 10 -36.26 -29.46 3.46
N ALA A 11 -35.41 -30.48 3.44
CA ALA A 11 -34.03 -30.34 3.86
C ALA A 11 -33.33 -29.43 2.84
N ALA A 12 -33.11 -28.18 3.19
CA ALA A 12 -32.19 -27.32 2.47
C ALA A 12 -30.78 -27.91 2.66
N ALA A 13 -30.24 -28.49 1.59
CA ALA A 13 -28.86 -28.92 1.54
C ALA A 13 -27.95 -27.69 1.61
N THR A 14 -27.47 -27.40 2.82
CA THR A 14 -26.35 -26.49 3.04
C THR A 14 -25.13 -27.15 2.40
N ALA A 15 -24.68 -26.64 1.26
CA ALA A 15 -23.41 -27.05 0.68
C ALA A 15 -22.29 -26.75 1.69
N PRO A 16 -21.37 -27.69 1.97
CA PRO A 16 -20.21 -27.40 2.80
C PRO A 16 -19.33 -26.39 2.06
N THR A 17 -19.29 -25.16 2.57
CA THR A 17 -18.30 -24.16 2.20
C THR A 17 -16.91 -24.77 2.42
N PRO A 18 -15.96 -24.64 1.48
CA PRO A 18 -14.59 -25.05 1.73
C PRO A 18 -14.07 -24.28 2.93
N GLN A 19 -13.84 -24.97 4.06
CA GLN A 19 -13.04 -24.41 5.14
C GLN A 19 -11.60 -24.37 4.63
N GLU A 20 -11.23 -23.29 3.94
CA GLU A 20 -9.86 -22.83 3.99
C GLU A 20 -9.57 -22.55 5.46
N THR A 21 -8.63 -23.29 6.02
CA THR A 21 -8.10 -23.09 7.35
C THR A 21 -7.43 -21.71 7.38
N LEU A 22 -8.22 -20.66 7.58
CA LEU A 22 -7.76 -19.37 8.06
C LEU A 22 -7.06 -19.67 9.37
N LEU A 23 -5.74 -19.81 9.30
CA LEU A 23 -4.86 -19.87 10.47
C LEU A 23 -5.32 -18.73 11.38
N SER A 24 -5.87 -19.08 12.54
CA SER A 24 -6.38 -18.10 13.50
C SER A 24 -5.20 -17.22 13.87
N ALA A 25 -5.12 -16.05 13.25
CA ALA A 25 -4.19 -15.03 13.67
C ALA A 25 -4.52 -14.77 15.16
N PRO A 26 -3.50 -14.64 16.04
CA PRO A 26 -3.73 -14.43 17.46
C PRO A 26 -4.70 -13.27 17.66
N ASP A 27 -5.59 -13.36 18.66
CA ASP A 27 -6.61 -12.34 18.88
C ASP A 27 -5.99 -10.93 18.92
N GLY A 28 -6.34 -10.10 17.93
CA GLY A 28 -5.79 -8.75 17.74
C GLY A 28 -4.81 -8.59 16.57
N ALA A 29 -4.49 -9.65 15.82
CA ALA A 29 -3.70 -9.53 14.60
C ALA A 29 -4.52 -8.94 13.44
N LEU A 30 -3.87 -8.09 12.65
CA LEU A 30 -4.42 -7.48 11.43
C LEU A 30 -4.69 -8.57 10.39
N HIS A 31 -5.88 -8.58 9.79
CA HIS A 31 -6.30 -9.57 8.79
C HIS A 31 -6.09 -9.06 7.35
N CYS A 32 -5.85 -7.76 7.16
CA CYS A 32 -5.63 -7.21 5.82
C CYS A 32 -4.29 -7.64 5.19
N LYS A 33 -4.27 -7.74 3.86
CA LYS A 33 -3.05 -7.91 3.05
C LYS A 33 -2.50 -6.55 2.64
N ILE A 34 -1.20 -6.34 2.74
CA ILE A 34 -0.56 -5.05 2.44
C ILE A 34 0.38 -5.19 1.24
N PHE A 35 0.20 -4.31 0.25
CA PHE A 35 0.94 -4.30 -1.00
C PHE A 35 1.66 -2.94 -1.17
N ALA A 36 2.85 -2.82 -0.57
CA ALA A 36 3.64 -1.59 -0.56
C ALA A 36 4.48 -1.38 -1.85
N ASN A 37 4.87 -2.45 -2.55
CA ASN A 37 5.77 -2.40 -3.71
C ASN A 37 5.07 -2.74 -5.04
N TRP A 38 3.86 -2.24 -5.22
CA TRP A 38 3.04 -2.61 -6.37
C TRP A 38 3.35 -1.75 -7.60
N GLN A 39 4.34 -2.17 -8.39
CA GLN A 39 4.77 -1.46 -9.62
C GLN A 39 4.12 -2.01 -10.91
N ASP A 40 3.76 -3.29 -10.95
CA ASP A 40 3.33 -3.96 -12.20
C ASP A 40 1.86 -3.70 -12.58
N GLU A 41 1.03 -3.22 -11.65
CA GLU A 41 -0.39 -2.92 -11.90
C GLU A 41 -0.71 -1.44 -12.11
N ASP A 42 0.34 -0.61 -12.21
CA ASP A 42 0.25 0.82 -12.50
C ASP A 42 -0.51 1.04 -13.83
N GLU A 43 -0.43 0.11 -14.79
CA GLU A 43 -1.22 0.10 -16.03
C GLU A 43 -2.70 -0.25 -15.80
N ALA A 44 -3.01 -1.27 -15.00
CA ALA A 44 -4.39 -1.70 -14.73
C ALA A 44 -5.18 -0.61 -13.98
N ILE A 45 -4.53 0.08 -13.04
CA ILE A 45 -5.09 1.22 -12.32
C ILE A 45 -5.26 2.43 -13.27
N LYS A 46 -4.27 2.73 -14.13
CA LYS A 46 -4.35 3.82 -15.11
C LYS A 46 -5.46 3.60 -16.13
N ASN A 47 -5.66 2.37 -16.57
CA ASN A 47 -6.71 1.99 -17.53
C ASN A 47 -8.11 1.91 -16.88
N GLY A 48 -8.22 2.20 -15.58
CA GLY A 48 -9.50 2.22 -14.87
C GLY A 48 -10.09 0.84 -14.59
N LYS A 49 -9.32 -0.23 -14.79
CA LYS A 49 -9.76 -1.62 -14.61
C LYS A 49 -10.29 -1.85 -13.20
N PHE A 50 -9.58 -1.33 -12.19
CA PHE A 50 -9.99 -1.41 -10.79
C PHE A 50 -11.27 -0.63 -10.45
N ALA A 51 -11.49 0.48 -11.16
CA ALA A 51 -12.69 1.28 -10.92
C ALA A 51 -13.95 0.61 -11.50
N SER A 52 -13.82 -0.39 -12.38
CA SER A 52 -14.92 -1.17 -12.96
C SER A 52 -15.12 -2.56 -12.34
N LEU A 53 -14.27 -3.00 -11.38
CA LEU A 53 -14.32 -4.36 -10.81
C LEU A 53 -15.55 -4.66 -9.93
N HIS A 54 -16.47 -3.71 -9.79
CA HIS A 54 -17.54 -3.77 -8.81
C HIS A 54 -18.64 -4.81 -9.09
N ASP A 55 -18.85 -5.19 -10.35
CA ASP A 55 -20.07 -5.91 -10.74
C ASP A 55 -19.90 -7.40 -11.00
N GLU A 56 -18.68 -7.87 -11.29
CA GLU A 56 -18.47 -9.24 -11.77
C GLU A 56 -17.63 -10.12 -10.82
N GLU A 57 -16.86 -9.53 -9.89
CA GLU A 57 -15.88 -10.28 -9.10
C GLU A 57 -16.04 -10.16 -7.57
N GLY A 58 -17.07 -9.46 -7.07
CA GLY A 58 -17.25 -9.26 -5.63
C GLY A 58 -16.18 -8.34 -5.01
N VAL A 59 -15.61 -7.43 -5.79
CA VAL A 59 -14.53 -6.53 -5.35
C VAL A 59 -15.05 -5.10 -5.19
N LEU A 60 -14.83 -4.48 -4.03
CA LEU A 60 -15.06 -3.05 -3.77
C LEU A 60 -13.73 -2.30 -3.72
N ALA A 61 -13.48 -1.44 -4.70
CA ALA A 61 -12.27 -0.62 -4.79
C ALA A 61 -12.52 0.80 -4.26
N ILE A 62 -11.81 1.20 -3.20
CA ILE A 62 -11.96 2.48 -2.51
C ILE A 62 -10.63 3.25 -2.54
N PHE A 63 -10.64 4.48 -3.02
CA PHE A 63 -9.50 5.40 -2.93
C PHE A 63 -9.70 6.34 -1.76
N CYS A 64 -8.64 6.59 -1.00
CA CYS A 64 -8.67 7.51 0.14
C CYS A 64 -7.48 8.45 0.15
N ASP A 65 -7.68 9.60 0.79
CA ASP A 65 -6.71 10.70 0.86
C ASP A 65 -7.04 11.62 2.05
N GLY A 66 -6.01 12.24 2.63
CA GLY A 66 -6.08 13.28 3.65
C GLY A 66 -5.44 14.59 3.19
N SER A 67 -6.19 15.69 3.28
CA SER A 67 -5.71 17.01 2.90
C SER A 67 -5.51 17.95 4.08
N ALA A 68 -4.52 18.84 3.97
CA ALA A 68 -4.31 19.96 4.89
C ALA A 68 -4.36 21.30 4.15
N SER A 69 -4.88 22.33 4.83
CA SER A 69 -4.82 23.72 4.39
C SER A 69 -3.40 24.27 4.49
N ALA A 70 -3.23 25.56 4.17
CA ALA A 70 -2.06 26.27 4.66
C ALA A 70 -2.14 26.41 6.20
N PRO A 71 -0.99 26.53 6.88
CA PRO A 71 -1.00 26.78 8.32
C PRO A 71 -1.78 28.04 8.69
N TYR A 72 -2.64 27.94 9.71
CA TYR A 72 -3.45 29.05 10.21
C TYR A 72 -2.87 29.74 11.44
N ASN A 73 -1.85 29.16 12.08
CA ASN A 73 -1.13 29.76 13.20
C ASN A 73 0.40 29.58 13.07
N GLU A 74 1.15 30.09 14.03
CA GLU A 74 2.62 30.03 14.05
C GLU A 74 3.15 28.64 14.40
N GLN A 75 2.35 27.81 15.08
CA GLN A 75 2.68 26.44 15.44
C GLN A 75 2.66 25.49 14.23
N GLY A 76 2.20 25.98 13.07
CA GLY A 76 2.12 25.19 11.85
C GLY A 76 0.84 24.37 11.76
N ASP A 77 -0.16 24.63 12.61
CA ASP A 77 -1.43 23.92 12.58
C ASP A 77 -2.20 24.26 11.31
N CYS A 78 -2.79 23.25 10.70
CA CYS A 78 -3.58 23.34 9.48
C CYS A 78 -5.00 22.85 9.74
N TRP A 79 -5.97 23.37 8.99
CA TRP A 79 -7.29 22.75 8.89
C TRP A 79 -7.17 21.53 8.00
N THR A 80 -7.82 20.43 8.36
CA THR A 80 -7.68 19.18 7.61
C THR A 80 -9.04 18.57 7.29
N GLY A 81 -9.04 17.68 6.32
CA GLY A 81 -10.19 16.90 5.89
C GLY A 81 -9.70 15.62 5.25
N CYS A 82 -10.53 14.58 5.27
CA CYS A 82 -10.22 13.32 4.61
C CYS A 82 -11.35 12.92 3.66
N SER A 83 -11.07 11.93 2.83
CA SER A 83 -12.07 11.37 1.92
C SER A 83 -11.88 9.89 1.66
N ALA A 84 -12.99 9.25 1.28
CA ALA A 84 -13.04 7.93 0.68
C ALA A 84 -13.99 7.95 -0.51
N VAL A 85 -13.52 7.53 -1.67
CA VAL A 85 -14.26 7.58 -2.93
C VAL A 85 -14.21 6.23 -3.63
N TYR A 86 -15.34 5.84 -4.21
CA TYR A 86 -15.47 4.58 -4.94
C TYR A 86 -16.43 4.78 -6.12
N ARG A 87 -16.46 3.84 -7.07
CA ARG A 87 -17.41 3.90 -8.16
C ARG A 87 -18.71 3.19 -7.81
N LYS A 88 -19.84 3.80 -8.17
CA LYS A 88 -21.13 3.16 -8.04
C LYS A 88 -21.22 1.97 -9.02
N PRO A 89 -21.66 0.78 -8.57
CA PRO A 89 -21.78 -0.41 -9.41
C PRO A 89 -22.59 -0.14 -10.68
N GLY A 90 -22.10 -0.62 -11.81
CA GLY A 90 -22.68 -0.53 -13.14
C GLY A 90 -22.50 0.83 -13.81
N THR A 91 -21.75 1.76 -13.21
CA THR A 91 -21.67 3.15 -13.69
C THR A 91 -20.25 3.70 -13.67
N ALA A 92 -20.03 4.80 -14.40
CA ALA A 92 -18.81 5.61 -14.30
C ALA A 92 -18.88 6.66 -13.17
N GLU A 93 -19.97 6.68 -12.39
CA GLU A 93 -20.22 7.67 -11.35
C GLU A 93 -19.36 7.39 -10.11
N TRP A 94 -18.76 8.45 -9.56
CA TRP A 94 -17.99 8.37 -8.32
C TRP A 94 -18.85 8.80 -7.13
N VAL A 95 -18.97 7.93 -6.15
CA VAL A 95 -19.50 8.27 -4.83
C VAL A 95 -18.38 8.92 -4.03
N LYS A 96 -18.69 10.07 -3.42
CA LYS A 96 -17.72 10.92 -2.73
C LYS A 96 -18.10 11.05 -1.27
N ASN A 97 -17.32 10.45 -0.38
CA ASN A 97 -17.48 10.61 1.05
C ASN A 97 -16.31 11.46 1.55
N GLY A 98 -16.60 12.53 2.28
CA GLY A 98 -15.58 13.36 2.92
C GLY A 98 -15.99 13.70 4.34
N LYS A 99 -14.99 13.94 5.19
CA LYS A 99 -15.21 14.36 6.58
C LYS A 99 -14.30 15.54 6.92
N PRO A 100 -14.83 16.65 7.48
CA PRO A 100 -13.99 17.69 8.05
C PRO A 100 -13.32 17.18 9.32
N LEU A 101 -12.07 17.57 9.52
CA LEU A 101 -11.22 17.09 10.61
C LEU A 101 -10.64 18.27 11.41
N PRO A 102 -11.47 19.05 12.13
CA PRO A 102 -11.02 20.26 12.81
C PRO A 102 -10.00 19.99 13.94
N HIS A 103 -9.95 18.76 14.46
CA HIS A 103 -9.05 18.36 15.55
C HIS A 103 -7.68 17.88 15.05
N PHE A 104 -7.56 17.51 13.78
CA PHE A 104 -6.29 17.10 13.18
C PHE A 104 -5.59 18.32 12.58
N LYS A 105 -4.38 18.58 13.08
CA LYS A 105 -3.62 19.81 12.80
C LYS A 105 -2.58 19.66 11.69
N ARG A 106 -2.42 18.46 11.13
CA ARG A 106 -1.39 18.10 10.13
C ARG A 106 -1.95 17.10 9.13
N SER A 107 -1.37 17.06 7.93
CA SER A 107 -1.82 16.15 6.87
C SER A 107 -1.67 14.68 7.25
N GLY A 108 -0.55 14.26 7.86
CA GLY A 108 -0.32 12.85 8.21
C GLY A 108 -1.47 12.18 8.98
N PRO A 109 -1.95 12.76 10.10
CA PRO A 109 -3.16 12.28 10.77
C PRO A 109 -4.43 12.26 9.91
N ALA A 110 -4.59 13.22 9.00
CA ALA A 110 -5.73 13.27 8.08
C ALA A 110 -5.68 12.13 7.05
N GLU A 111 -4.49 11.72 6.61
CA GLU A 111 -4.28 10.57 5.71
C GLU A 111 -4.72 9.27 6.40
N VAL A 112 -4.33 9.09 7.68
CA VAL A 112 -4.77 7.95 8.49
C VAL A 112 -6.29 7.95 8.66
N ALA A 113 -6.90 9.11 8.90
CA ALA A 113 -8.35 9.25 8.98
C ALA A 113 -9.05 8.99 7.64
N GLY A 114 -8.37 9.22 6.50
CA GLY A 114 -8.86 8.85 5.17
C GLY A 114 -8.93 7.34 4.98
N LEU A 115 -7.88 6.63 5.41
CA LEU A 115 -7.86 5.16 5.42
C LEU A 115 -8.96 4.59 6.33
N ASP A 116 -9.14 5.17 7.52
CA ASP A 116 -10.20 4.78 8.45
C ASP A 116 -11.60 4.96 7.85
N LEU A 117 -11.84 6.10 7.20
CA LEU A 117 -13.08 6.38 6.48
C LEU A 117 -13.31 5.40 5.31
N ALA A 118 -12.26 4.95 4.64
CA ALA A 118 -12.38 3.98 3.56
C ALA A 118 -12.88 2.62 4.08
N LEU A 119 -12.36 2.16 5.22
CA LEU A 119 -12.82 0.92 5.86
C LEU A 119 -14.25 1.05 6.40
N GLU A 120 -14.61 2.22 6.93
CA GLU A 120 -15.99 2.53 7.32
C GLU A 120 -16.95 2.39 6.12
N VAL A 121 -16.61 3.02 4.99
CA VAL A 121 -17.39 2.90 3.74
C VAL A 121 -17.44 1.45 3.25
N GLY A 122 -16.33 0.71 3.34
CA GLY A 122 -16.27 -0.70 2.99
C GLY A 122 -17.25 -1.54 3.81
N LEU A 123 -17.24 -1.34 5.13
CA LEU A 123 -18.14 -2.01 6.07
C LEU A 123 -19.61 -1.71 5.79
N ASP A 124 -19.96 -0.43 5.59
CA ASP A 124 -21.33 -0.02 5.27
C ASP A 124 -21.82 -0.70 3.98
N LYS A 125 -20.99 -0.73 2.93
CA LYS A 125 -21.36 -1.37 1.66
C LYS A 125 -21.51 -2.88 1.77
N VAL A 126 -20.66 -3.55 2.54
CA VAL A 126 -20.76 -4.99 2.81
C VAL A 126 -22.06 -5.29 3.57
N ALA A 127 -22.39 -4.47 4.59
CA ALA A 127 -23.60 -4.64 5.39
C ALA A 127 -24.90 -4.39 4.59
N GLU A 128 -24.89 -3.50 3.60
CA GLU A 128 -26.04 -3.20 2.72
C GLU A 128 -26.36 -4.32 1.71
N HIS A 129 -25.43 -5.24 1.43
CA HIS A 129 -25.55 -6.24 0.35
C HIS A 129 -25.51 -7.73 0.79
N PRO A 130 -26.35 -8.18 1.74
CA PRO A 130 -26.22 -9.54 2.29
C PRO A 130 -26.64 -10.70 1.38
N ALA A 131 -27.29 -10.48 0.22
CA ALA A 131 -27.98 -11.58 -0.50
C ALA A 131 -27.80 -11.71 -2.02
N VAL A 132 -27.29 -10.71 -2.76
CA VAL A 132 -27.35 -10.74 -4.25
C VAL A 132 -25.99 -10.57 -4.94
N ARG A 133 -25.02 -9.92 -4.30
CA ARG A 133 -23.62 -9.79 -4.78
C ARG A 133 -22.72 -9.64 -3.56
N ALA A 134 -22.22 -10.76 -3.03
CA ALA A 134 -21.36 -10.73 -1.87
C ALA A 134 -20.04 -10.06 -2.27
N ILE A 135 -19.81 -8.85 -1.74
CA ILE A 135 -18.47 -8.27 -1.74
C ILE A 135 -17.60 -9.23 -0.92
N SER A 136 -16.62 -9.85 -1.54
CA SER A 136 -15.66 -10.77 -0.90
C SER A 136 -14.32 -10.09 -0.63
N VAL A 137 -14.00 -9.01 -1.37
CA VAL A 137 -12.75 -8.27 -1.23
C VAL A 137 -13.00 -6.77 -1.21
N VAL A 138 -12.41 -6.08 -0.24
CA VAL A 138 -12.34 -4.61 -0.17
C VAL A 138 -10.90 -4.19 -0.43
N LYS A 139 -10.65 -3.58 -1.59
CA LYS A 139 -9.34 -3.04 -1.96
C LYS A 139 -9.31 -1.54 -1.63
N VAL A 140 -8.41 -1.13 -0.74
CA VAL A 140 -8.22 0.28 -0.36
C VAL A 140 -6.91 0.80 -0.90
N PHE A 141 -6.96 1.93 -1.59
CA PHE A 141 -5.82 2.57 -2.22
C PHE A 141 -5.51 3.90 -1.49
N THR A 142 -4.26 4.06 -1.06
CA THR A 142 -3.75 5.27 -0.37
C THR A 142 -2.36 5.63 -0.90
N ASP A 143 -2.02 6.91 -0.95
CA ASP A 143 -0.66 7.35 -1.28
C ASP A 143 0.23 7.60 -0.04
N TYR A 144 -0.31 7.38 1.16
CA TYR A 144 0.38 7.61 2.41
C TYR A 144 1.10 6.36 2.94
N MET A 145 2.29 6.08 2.40
CA MET A 145 3.11 4.92 2.82
C MET A 145 3.29 4.73 4.34
N PRO A 146 3.50 5.79 5.16
CA PRO A 146 3.78 5.61 6.59
C PRO A 146 2.71 4.85 7.37
N VAL A 147 1.43 4.91 6.97
CA VAL A 147 0.39 4.12 7.65
C VAL A 147 0.47 2.64 7.27
N LEU A 148 0.82 2.35 6.01
CA LEU A 148 1.00 0.98 5.54
C LEU A 148 2.21 0.31 6.20
N ASP A 149 3.32 1.04 6.37
CA ASP A 149 4.50 0.54 7.09
C ASP A 149 4.15 0.17 8.54
N VAL A 150 3.33 1.00 9.22
CA VAL A 150 2.87 0.70 10.59
C VAL A 150 1.98 -0.53 10.63
N LEU A 151 1.00 -0.60 9.73
CA LEU A 151 0.07 -1.74 9.66
C LEU A 151 0.81 -3.04 9.31
N GLN A 152 1.81 -2.97 8.44
CA GLN A 152 2.67 -4.12 8.13
C GLN A 152 3.50 -4.53 9.34
N GLY A 153 4.05 -3.57 10.06
CA GLY A 153 4.72 -3.81 11.34
C GLY A 153 3.80 -4.48 12.36
N LEU A 154 2.53 -4.07 12.46
CA LEU A 154 1.54 -4.70 13.35
C LEU A 154 1.19 -6.13 12.93
N ALA A 155 1.04 -6.37 11.64
CA ALA A 155 0.78 -7.70 11.10
C ALA A 155 1.93 -8.69 11.39
N VAL A 156 3.18 -8.21 11.35
CA VAL A 156 4.38 -9.03 11.66
C VAL A 156 4.63 -9.13 13.17
N ALA A 157 4.51 -8.01 13.91
CA ALA A 157 4.85 -7.93 15.33
C ALA A 157 3.88 -8.66 16.26
N GLY A 158 2.74 -9.14 15.77
CA GLY A 158 1.88 -10.10 16.47
C GLY A 158 2.60 -11.39 16.89
N GLN A 159 3.85 -11.60 16.44
CA GLN A 159 4.70 -12.72 16.84
C GLN A 159 5.74 -12.39 17.93
N ASP A 160 6.39 -11.21 17.92
CA ASP A 160 7.54 -10.93 18.80
C ASP A 160 7.51 -9.56 19.53
N GLY A 161 6.39 -8.82 19.44
CA GLY A 161 6.07 -7.73 20.36
C GLY A 161 7.10 -6.58 20.43
N SER A 162 7.17 -5.70 19.43
CA SER A 162 7.28 -4.25 19.67
C SER A 162 7.14 -3.40 18.40
N PRO A 163 5.94 -2.90 18.07
CA PRO A 163 5.74 -1.80 17.11
C PRO A 163 5.76 -0.41 17.77
N ALA A 164 6.26 -0.29 19.02
CA ALA A 164 6.04 0.86 19.89
C ALA A 164 6.56 2.19 19.30
N THR A 165 7.68 2.19 18.58
CA THR A 165 8.34 3.43 18.14
C THR A 165 7.61 4.20 17.05
N VAL A 166 6.82 3.53 16.20
CA VAL A 166 6.14 4.19 15.07
C VAL A 166 4.72 4.64 15.43
N LEU A 167 4.05 3.92 16.34
CA LEU A 167 2.71 4.26 16.82
C LEU A 167 2.63 5.64 17.50
N HIS A 168 3.72 6.15 18.08
CA HIS A 168 3.73 7.46 18.73
C HIS A 168 3.42 8.64 17.80
N ARG A 169 3.51 8.46 16.48
CA ARG A 169 3.29 9.52 15.49
C ARG A 169 1.91 9.49 14.85
N LEU A 170 1.16 8.40 15.01
CA LEU A 170 -0.18 8.25 14.43
C LEU A 170 -1.26 8.40 15.51
N PRO A 171 -2.47 8.87 15.16
CA PRO A 171 -3.56 8.99 16.12
C PRO A 171 -3.98 7.62 16.63
N LYS A 172 -3.81 7.37 17.93
CA LYS A 172 -4.06 6.05 18.53
C LYS A 172 -5.49 5.58 18.35
N GLU A 173 -6.48 6.45 18.58
CA GLU A 173 -7.89 6.06 18.44
C GLU A 173 -8.21 5.70 16.98
N THR A 174 -7.71 6.47 16.01
CA THR A 174 -7.93 6.18 14.59
C THR A 174 -7.25 4.88 14.16
N MET A 175 -6.03 4.61 14.63
CA MET A 175 -5.36 3.33 14.35
C MET A 175 -6.11 2.14 14.95
N GLN A 176 -6.63 2.27 16.18
CA GLN A 176 -7.45 1.22 16.78
C GLN A 176 -8.73 0.98 15.95
N SER A 177 -9.37 2.07 15.52
CA SER A 177 -10.57 2.01 14.69
C SER A 177 -10.35 1.32 13.34
N ILE A 178 -9.18 1.50 12.73
CA ILE A 178 -8.76 0.78 11.51
C ILE A 178 -8.68 -0.72 11.77
N VAL A 179 -8.01 -1.13 12.86
CA VAL A 179 -7.87 -2.55 13.24
C VAL A 179 -9.23 -3.18 13.53
N ASP A 180 -10.08 -2.49 14.31
CA ASP A 180 -11.40 -2.98 14.67
C ASP A 180 -12.28 -3.18 13.43
N ARG A 181 -12.27 -2.25 12.48
CA ARG A 181 -13.04 -2.37 11.23
C ARG A 181 -12.53 -3.48 10.33
N ASP A 182 -11.21 -3.63 10.21
CA ASP A 182 -10.61 -4.76 9.49
C ASP A 182 -11.04 -6.10 10.10
N MET A 183 -10.99 -6.22 11.43
CA MET A 183 -11.45 -7.42 12.14
C MET A 183 -12.94 -7.70 11.91
N VAL A 184 -13.80 -6.69 11.91
CA VAL A 184 -15.24 -6.88 11.63
C VAL A 184 -15.45 -7.35 10.19
N LEU A 185 -14.81 -6.72 9.20
CA LEU A 185 -14.88 -7.14 7.80
C LEU A 185 -14.45 -8.61 7.63
N ALA A 186 -13.32 -8.99 8.23
CA ALA A 186 -12.79 -10.34 8.12
C ALA A 186 -13.63 -11.37 8.89
N ARG A 187 -13.87 -11.17 10.19
CA ARG A 187 -14.46 -12.19 11.07
C ARG A 187 -15.98 -12.27 10.97
N GLN A 188 -16.65 -11.14 10.80
CA GLN A 188 -18.12 -11.12 10.77
C GLN A 188 -18.66 -11.31 9.35
N TYR A 189 -17.98 -10.76 8.35
CA TYR A 189 -18.46 -10.77 6.97
C TYR A 189 -17.67 -11.68 6.04
N GLY A 190 -16.54 -12.25 6.48
CA GLY A 190 -15.69 -13.10 5.63
C GLY A 190 -15.03 -12.31 4.49
N VAL A 191 -14.88 -10.99 4.64
CA VAL A 191 -14.34 -10.10 3.61
C VAL A 191 -12.84 -9.94 3.79
N THR A 192 -12.09 -10.13 2.71
CA THR A 192 -10.66 -9.84 2.69
C THR A 192 -10.43 -8.35 2.44
N VAL A 193 -9.65 -7.70 3.30
CA VAL A 193 -9.19 -6.33 3.06
C VAL A 193 -7.80 -6.37 2.41
N GLU A 194 -7.61 -5.60 1.34
CA GLU A 194 -6.33 -5.46 0.66
C GLU A 194 -5.95 -3.98 0.59
N LEU A 195 -4.80 -3.63 1.18
CA LEU A 195 -4.30 -2.27 1.23
C LEU A 195 -3.19 -2.08 0.20
N TYR A 196 -3.37 -1.07 -0.65
CA TYR A 196 -2.49 -0.80 -1.77
C TYR A 196 -1.90 0.60 -1.68
N TRP A 197 -0.58 0.67 -1.80
CA TRP A 197 0.08 1.95 -2.01
C TRP A 197 -0.10 2.39 -3.47
N VAL A 198 -0.51 3.63 -3.67
CA VAL A 198 -0.50 4.29 -4.97
C VAL A 198 0.38 5.52 -4.92
N LYS A 199 1.10 5.80 -6.00
CA LYS A 199 1.95 6.98 -6.00
C LYS A 199 1.13 8.26 -6.11
N SER A 200 1.43 9.21 -5.23
CA SER A 200 0.79 10.51 -5.20
C SER A 200 0.89 11.25 -6.55
N HIS A 201 -0.21 11.90 -6.95
CA HIS A 201 -0.35 12.71 -8.16
C HIS A 201 -0.02 12.02 -9.50
N LYS A 202 0.12 10.69 -9.54
CA LYS A 202 0.63 9.97 -10.72
C LYS A 202 -0.42 9.59 -11.78
N GLY A 203 -1.51 10.34 -11.86
CA GLY A 203 -2.48 10.18 -12.95
C GLY A 203 -3.74 9.38 -12.60
N VAL A 204 -3.71 8.59 -11.52
CA VAL A 204 -4.80 7.69 -11.11
C VAL A 204 -6.10 8.48 -10.86
N PRO A 205 -7.18 8.24 -11.63
CA PRO A 205 -8.42 9.00 -11.51
C PRO A 205 -9.03 8.96 -10.10
N GLY A 206 -9.09 7.78 -9.47
CA GLY A 206 -9.63 7.62 -8.12
C GLY A 206 -8.87 8.44 -7.08
N ASN A 207 -7.53 8.35 -7.07
CA ASN A 207 -6.68 9.14 -6.16
C ASN A 207 -6.82 10.65 -6.38
N LYS A 208 -6.94 11.11 -7.64
CA LYS A 208 -7.17 12.53 -7.94
C LYS A 208 -8.53 13.02 -7.43
N ILE A 209 -9.54 12.15 -7.44
CA ILE A 209 -10.87 12.47 -6.94
C ILE A 209 -10.85 12.48 -5.41
N ALA A 210 -10.20 11.51 -4.76
CA ALA A 210 -9.99 11.49 -3.32
C ALA A 210 -9.27 12.78 -2.86
N ASP A 211 -8.11 13.12 -3.42
CA ASP A 211 -7.37 14.37 -3.13
C ASP A 211 -8.26 15.61 -3.21
N ARG A 212 -9.08 15.71 -4.26
CA ARG A 212 -10.01 16.83 -4.43
C ARG A 212 -11.09 16.85 -3.36
N VAL A 213 -11.72 15.72 -3.09
CA VAL A 213 -12.78 15.62 -2.08
C VAL A 213 -12.21 15.93 -0.69
N ALA A 214 -11.05 15.39 -0.34
CA ALA A 214 -10.38 15.70 0.93
C ALA A 214 -10.09 17.20 1.07
N LYS A 215 -9.69 17.88 -0.02
CA LYS A 215 -9.51 19.34 -0.05
C LYS A 215 -10.82 20.11 0.13
N ASP A 216 -11.89 19.66 -0.52
CA ASP A 216 -13.19 20.33 -0.50
C ASP A 216 -13.89 20.18 0.87
N TYR A 217 -13.61 19.09 1.60
CA TYR A 217 -14.18 18.81 2.92
C TYR A 217 -13.40 19.40 4.10
N ARG A 218 -12.36 20.21 3.85
CA ARG A 218 -11.67 20.87 4.96
C ARG A 218 -12.55 21.98 5.57
N PRO A 219 -12.48 22.21 6.90
CA PRO A 219 -13.21 23.29 7.56
C PRO A 219 -13.01 24.67 6.90
N ASP A 220 -11.80 25.01 6.45
CA ASP A 220 -11.50 26.28 5.76
C ASP A 220 -12.23 26.46 4.42
N ARG A 221 -12.72 25.37 3.83
CA ARG A 221 -13.47 25.38 2.57
C ARG A 221 -14.98 25.37 2.79
N LEU A 222 -15.43 24.57 3.76
CA LEU A 222 -16.85 24.44 4.08
C LEU A 222 -17.38 25.68 4.81
N GLU A 223 -16.59 26.21 5.74
CA GLU A 223 -16.99 27.31 6.63
C GLU A 223 -15.85 28.33 6.76
N PRO A 224 -15.50 29.04 5.68
CA PRO A 224 -14.30 29.90 5.63
C PRO A 224 -14.30 31.02 6.68
N ASP A 225 -15.48 31.49 7.09
CA ASP A 225 -15.62 32.54 8.11
C ASP A 225 -15.29 32.02 9.52
N ASN A 226 -15.60 30.75 9.81
CA ASN A 226 -15.32 30.11 11.10
C ASN A 226 -13.91 29.52 11.18
N TYR A 227 -13.34 29.15 10.02
CA TYR A 227 -12.04 28.50 9.91
C TYR A 227 -11.10 29.28 8.97
N PRO A 228 -10.75 30.53 9.32
CA PRO A 228 -9.95 31.35 8.44
C PRO A 228 -8.56 30.75 8.24
N VAL A 229 -8.08 30.83 7.01
CA VAL A 229 -6.69 30.57 6.66
C VAL A 229 -6.07 31.93 6.31
N PRO A 230 -4.98 32.35 6.99
CA PRO A 230 -4.30 33.58 6.67
C PRO A 230 -3.97 33.59 5.18
N SER A 231 -4.51 34.57 4.45
CA SER A 231 -4.20 34.77 3.04
C SER A 231 -2.67 34.82 2.92
N ARG A 232 -2.09 33.84 2.23
CA ARG A 232 -0.64 33.80 2.04
C ARG A 232 -0.23 35.04 1.27
N GLY A 233 0.23 36.06 1.99
CA GLY A 233 0.79 37.25 1.35
C GLY A 233 1.90 36.85 0.37
N PRO A 234 2.07 37.58 -0.74
CA PRO A 234 3.04 37.23 -1.79
C PRO A 234 4.48 37.06 -1.27
N ALA A 235 4.83 37.68 -0.14
CA ALA A 235 6.14 37.56 0.50
C ALA A 235 6.44 36.15 1.03
N ARG A 236 5.48 35.48 1.70
CA ARG A 236 5.70 34.14 2.27
C ARG A 236 5.88 33.07 1.18
N SER A 237 5.24 33.23 0.02
CA SER A 237 5.41 32.28 -1.09
C SER A 237 6.80 32.36 -1.73
N LYS A 238 7.38 33.56 -1.82
CA LYS A 238 8.72 33.77 -2.35
C LYS A 238 9.79 33.20 -1.42
N ALA A 239 9.70 33.48 -0.12
CA ALA A 239 10.65 32.97 0.86
C ALA A 239 10.63 31.43 0.95
N ALA A 240 9.43 30.82 1.01
CA ALA A 240 9.30 29.36 1.03
C ALA A 240 9.82 28.71 -0.27
N ARG A 241 9.57 29.33 -1.44
CA ARG A 241 10.13 28.89 -2.72
C ARG A 241 11.66 28.99 -2.75
N GLN A 242 12.24 30.10 -2.25
CA GLN A 242 13.68 30.28 -2.15
C GLN A 242 14.31 29.24 -1.22
N GLN A 243 13.72 28.99 -0.06
CA GLN A 243 14.22 27.99 0.89
C GLN A 243 14.15 26.57 0.33
N LYS A 244 13.07 26.23 -0.39
CA LYS A 244 12.96 24.94 -1.09
C LYS A 244 13.98 24.80 -2.22
N ALA A 245 14.24 25.87 -2.97
CA ALA A 245 15.26 25.89 -4.01
C ALA A 245 16.67 25.73 -3.42
N GLN A 246 16.97 26.41 -2.31
CA GLN A 246 18.25 26.28 -1.60
C GLN A 246 18.47 24.85 -1.07
N ARG A 247 17.44 24.22 -0.48
CA ARG A 247 17.54 22.82 -0.03
C ARG A 247 17.84 21.86 -1.19
N LYS A 248 17.13 22.02 -2.31
CA LYS A 248 17.35 21.20 -3.50
C LYS A 248 18.75 21.41 -4.09
N ASP A 249 19.26 22.64 -4.08
CA ASP A 249 20.63 22.95 -4.52
C ASP A 249 21.67 22.32 -3.58
N SER A 250 21.46 22.39 -2.25
CA SER A 250 22.36 21.74 -1.28
C SER A 250 22.34 20.21 -1.40
N GLU A 251 21.18 19.60 -1.62
CA GLU A 251 21.05 18.15 -1.84
C GLU A 251 21.75 17.73 -3.13
N MET A 252 21.60 18.50 -4.21
CA MET A 252 22.27 18.22 -5.49
C MET A 252 23.79 18.34 -5.38
N ARG A 253 24.30 19.34 -4.65
CA ARG A 253 25.74 19.46 -4.38
C ARG A 253 26.26 18.32 -3.53
N ALA A 254 25.51 17.89 -2.51
CA ALA A 254 25.88 16.74 -1.69
C ALA A 254 25.94 15.45 -2.54
N ALA A 255 24.95 15.21 -3.41
CA ALA A 255 24.95 14.07 -4.32
C ALA A 255 26.11 14.12 -5.33
N GLN A 256 26.43 15.31 -5.88
CA GLN A 256 27.59 15.48 -6.75
C GLN A 256 28.93 15.23 -6.04
N ALA A 257 29.04 15.65 -4.77
CA ALA A 257 30.24 15.40 -3.97
C ALA A 257 30.44 13.89 -3.73
N ILE A 258 29.37 13.16 -3.40
CA ILE A 258 29.41 11.71 -3.21
C ILE A 258 29.83 11.01 -4.52
N MET A 259 29.21 11.35 -5.65
CA MET A 259 29.59 10.76 -6.93
C MET A 259 31.03 11.09 -7.34
N ALA A 260 31.54 12.28 -6.99
CA ALA A 260 32.92 12.65 -7.27
C ALA A 260 33.92 11.88 -6.38
N GLU A 261 33.56 11.58 -5.12
CA GLU A 261 34.36 10.76 -4.21
C GLU A 261 34.42 9.31 -4.71
N GLU A 262 33.29 8.72 -5.11
CA GLU A 262 33.24 7.37 -5.68
C GLU A 262 34.09 7.24 -6.96
N HIS A 263 34.02 8.21 -7.87
CA HIS A 263 34.86 8.21 -9.07
C HIS A 263 36.34 8.50 -8.78
N GLY A 264 36.65 9.28 -7.74
CA GLY A 264 38.02 9.52 -7.30
C GLY A 264 38.68 8.25 -6.76
N GLU A 265 37.95 7.49 -5.94
CA GLU A 265 38.42 6.19 -5.43
C GLU A 265 38.61 5.16 -6.54
N GLU A 266 37.75 5.16 -7.56
CA GLU A 266 37.87 4.27 -8.71
C GLU A 266 39.11 4.60 -9.57
N ALA A 267 39.41 5.89 -9.76
CA ALA A 267 40.62 6.33 -10.47
C ALA A 267 41.91 5.96 -9.71
N ASP A 268 41.93 6.17 -8.39
CA ASP A 268 43.04 5.78 -7.52
C ASP A 268 43.25 4.25 -7.50
N ARG A 269 42.15 3.47 -7.57
CA ARG A 269 42.21 2.01 -7.66
C ARG A 269 42.79 1.56 -9.00
N ALA A 270 42.35 2.17 -10.10
CA ALA A 270 42.86 1.85 -11.43
C ALA A 270 44.36 2.15 -11.59
N ASP A 271 44.86 3.23 -10.98
CA ASP A 271 46.29 3.55 -11.02
C ASP A 271 47.13 2.66 -10.07
N LYS A 272 46.59 2.26 -8.91
CA LYS A 272 47.22 1.22 -8.07
C LYS A 272 47.30 -0.11 -8.81
N ASP A 273 46.24 -0.52 -9.50
CA ASP A 273 46.23 -1.77 -10.27
C ASP A 273 47.25 -1.75 -11.42
N LYS A 274 47.42 -0.61 -12.11
CA LYS A 274 48.50 -0.45 -13.11
C LYS A 274 49.90 -0.51 -12.48
N PHE A 275 50.08 0.09 -11.31
CA PHE A 275 51.36 0.07 -10.61
C PHE A 275 51.74 -1.36 -10.18
N PHE A 276 50.81 -2.09 -9.55
CA PHE A 276 51.03 -3.49 -9.16
C PHE A 276 51.18 -4.42 -10.36
N ALA A 277 50.46 -4.18 -11.46
CA ALA A 277 50.60 -4.96 -12.68
C ALA A 277 52.00 -4.86 -13.31
N GLY A 278 52.76 -3.78 -13.04
CA GLY A 278 54.16 -3.64 -13.46
C GLY A 278 55.18 -4.32 -12.54
N MET A 279 54.78 -4.74 -11.33
CA MET A 279 55.65 -5.42 -10.36
C MET A 279 55.50 -6.95 -10.35
N VAL A 280 54.48 -7.50 -11.01
CA VAL A 280 54.33 -8.95 -11.16
C VAL A 280 55.36 -9.45 -12.17
N PRO A 281 56.27 -10.37 -11.77
CA PRO A 281 57.22 -10.98 -12.69
C PRO A 281 56.50 -11.61 -13.89
N GLU A 282 57.08 -11.49 -15.09
CA GLU A 282 56.48 -11.94 -16.34
C GLU A 282 56.06 -13.42 -16.31
N SER A 283 56.81 -14.25 -15.57
CA SER A 283 56.50 -15.67 -15.34
C SER A 283 55.19 -15.91 -14.57
N GLU A 284 54.84 -15.02 -13.66
CA GLU A 284 53.62 -15.11 -12.85
C GLU A 284 52.41 -14.54 -13.61
N ARG A 285 52.63 -13.51 -14.44
CA ARG A 285 51.62 -13.02 -15.42
C ARG A 285 51.20 -14.12 -16.39
N LEU A 286 52.16 -14.82 -17.00
CA LEU A 286 51.89 -15.92 -17.93
C LEU A 286 51.14 -17.08 -17.24
N ARG A 287 51.39 -17.32 -15.95
CA ARG A 287 50.66 -18.33 -15.17
C ARG A 287 49.21 -17.94 -14.91
N MET A 288 48.95 -16.67 -14.60
CA MET A 288 47.58 -16.17 -14.40
C MET A 288 46.78 -16.12 -15.71
N GLU A 289 47.40 -15.76 -16.84
CA GLU A 289 46.76 -15.82 -18.16
C GLU A 289 46.42 -17.26 -18.57
N ALA A 290 47.32 -18.21 -18.30
CA ALA A 290 47.05 -19.63 -18.53
C ALA A 290 45.93 -20.19 -17.63
N GLU A 291 45.71 -19.63 -16.44
CA GLU A 291 44.58 -19.99 -15.57
C GLU A 291 43.26 -19.37 -16.03
N LYS A 292 43.25 -18.18 -16.65
CA LYS A 292 42.06 -17.58 -17.26
C LYS A 292 41.57 -18.32 -18.51
N GLU A 293 42.48 -18.99 -19.22
CA GLU A 293 42.12 -19.81 -20.38
C GLU A 293 41.64 -21.22 -20.02
N LYS A 294 41.63 -21.61 -18.74
CA LYS A 294 40.91 -22.82 -18.35
C LYS A 294 39.42 -22.58 -18.63
N PRO A 295 38.78 -23.36 -19.52
CA PRO A 295 37.35 -23.26 -19.71
C PRO A 295 36.71 -23.43 -18.35
N GLU A 296 35.93 -22.44 -17.91
CA GLU A 296 35.05 -22.60 -16.77
C GLU A 296 34.24 -23.86 -17.02
N GLU A 297 34.55 -24.92 -16.26
CA GLU A 297 33.66 -26.07 -16.13
C GLU A 297 32.38 -25.49 -15.58
N LYS A 298 31.42 -25.22 -16.48
CA LYS A 298 30.09 -24.82 -16.09
C LYS A 298 29.65 -25.85 -15.03
N PRO A 299 29.31 -25.41 -13.81
CA PRO A 299 28.72 -26.33 -12.84
C PRO A 299 27.56 -26.99 -13.57
N LYS A 300 27.57 -28.33 -13.63
CA LYS A 300 26.48 -29.09 -14.24
C LYS A 300 25.18 -28.54 -13.64
N ASP A 301 24.41 -27.90 -14.49
CA ASP A 301 23.30 -27.06 -14.09
C ASP A 301 22.36 -27.85 -13.17
N ASP A 302 21.99 -27.23 -12.04
CA ASP A 302 20.97 -27.72 -11.08
C ASP A 302 19.58 -27.94 -11.74
N ILE A 303 19.45 -27.66 -13.03
CA ILE A 303 18.28 -27.91 -13.89
C ILE A 303 17.92 -29.39 -13.91
N ASP A 304 18.89 -30.31 -13.86
CA ASP A 304 18.61 -31.74 -13.84
C ASP A 304 17.98 -32.19 -12.51
N LEU A 305 18.24 -31.48 -11.40
CA LEU A 305 17.64 -31.80 -10.09
C LEU A 305 16.21 -31.26 -9.94
N GLU A 306 15.91 -30.09 -10.52
CA GLU A 306 14.55 -29.53 -10.49
C GLU A 306 13.57 -30.34 -11.35
N MET A 307 14.02 -30.82 -12.53
CA MET A 307 13.16 -31.59 -13.42
C MET A 307 12.82 -32.98 -12.86
N ASP A 308 13.76 -33.58 -12.11
CA ASP A 308 13.57 -34.86 -11.43
C ASP A 308 12.64 -34.75 -10.21
N ALA A 309 12.64 -33.60 -9.52
CA ALA A 309 11.70 -33.30 -8.44
C ALA A 309 10.27 -33.09 -8.97
N LEU A 310 10.12 -32.35 -10.07
CA LEU A 310 8.82 -32.08 -10.71
C LEU A 310 8.13 -33.37 -11.19
N MET A 311 8.90 -34.30 -11.76
CA MET A 311 8.39 -35.59 -12.25
C MET A 311 7.96 -36.53 -11.12
N ARG A 312 8.54 -36.42 -9.92
CA ARG A 312 8.09 -37.21 -8.74
C ARG A 312 6.77 -36.74 -8.17
N ASP A 313 6.48 -35.44 -8.21
CA ASP A 313 5.21 -34.92 -7.70
C ASP A 313 4.04 -35.21 -8.64
N LEU A 314 4.26 -35.25 -9.96
CA LEU A 314 3.25 -35.66 -10.93
C LEU A 314 2.88 -37.15 -10.86
N ALA A 315 3.75 -37.99 -10.28
CA ALA A 315 3.53 -39.42 -10.13
C ALA A 315 2.81 -39.81 -8.83
N ARG A 316 2.53 -38.86 -7.92
CA ARG A 316 1.81 -39.18 -6.67
C ARG A 316 0.33 -39.45 -6.98
N PRO A 317 -0.21 -40.63 -6.62
CA PRO A 317 -1.63 -40.89 -6.74
C PRO A 317 -2.40 -39.92 -5.83
N PRO A 318 -3.56 -39.41 -6.28
CA PRO A 318 -4.36 -38.50 -5.47
C PRO A 318 -4.80 -39.19 -4.18
N PRO A 319 -4.82 -38.46 -3.05
CA PRO A 319 -5.31 -39.00 -1.79
C PRO A 319 -6.82 -39.24 -1.93
N TRP A 320 -7.20 -40.51 -1.85
CA TRP A 320 -8.58 -40.96 -1.66
C TRP A 320 -8.84 -41.23 -0.18
#